data_AF-A0A554PAW6-F1
#
_entry.id   AF-A0A554PAW6-F1
#
_cell.length_a   1.000
_cell.length_b   1.000
_cell.length_c   1.000
_cell.angle_alpha   90.00
_cell.angle_beta   90.00
_cell.angle_gamma   90.00
#
_symmetry.space_group_name_H-M   'P 1'
#
loop_
_entity.id
_entity.type
_entity.pdbx_description
1 polymer ?
#
loop_
_entity_poly.entity_id
_entity_poly.type
_entity_poly.pdbx_seq_one_letter_code
_entity_poly.pdbx_strand_id
1 'polypeptide(L)'
;MTLTAGRLLSDWPTSFHDSLQKLYSGVATLNRNSAARYADRLRASIYGKLASPTFDFIRSEFEGHSFPSKRTPNAVGHHYDNEPVAPKQLTSVTDIAKATNTNIRLLKRLISEGDLHGYRGPSARGNRTIVADLQQAKNLTTTRPLPLNVTQASNQLKLPINTVKVLCKHGFFTCLGGKPTVGQSWWIDTSSFDMSSASIKRQRSHTPNVSLRNILQHPFMSEDGVVCFFRAIQEGMLSVSITGKSSTCVIGDWRLRKDESDNWLSTHMEQVACSESLSVCQVAKYLCTTSDVAYALVRHGLLDSTIEIRNGIASRRVNLHSIEEFRKSYVLGKELAKTLHLASKKIVAHMIELGFLPIAGPSPTLLRCRQFVWSRHAYIEKMERNH
;
A
#
# COMPACT_ATOMS: atom_id res chain seq x y z
N MET A 1 -1.76 -7.02 -53.72
CA MET A 1 -1.83 -6.00 -52.64
C MET A 1 -2.67 -4.76 -53.01
N THR A 2 -3.07 -4.56 -54.26
CA THR A 2 -3.87 -3.39 -54.72
C THR A 2 -5.35 -3.45 -54.33
N LEU A 3 -5.95 -4.64 -54.30
CA LEU A 3 -7.37 -4.86 -53.92
C LEU A 3 -7.70 -4.45 -52.47
N THR A 4 -6.76 -4.61 -51.54
CA THR A 4 -6.96 -4.28 -50.11
C THR A 4 -6.85 -2.77 -49.86
N ALA A 5 -5.94 -2.08 -50.57
CA ALA A 5 -5.83 -0.62 -50.51
C ALA A 5 -7.06 0.06 -51.14
N GLY A 6 -7.57 -0.48 -52.25
CA GLY A 6 -8.80 0.01 -52.88
C GLY A 6 -10.03 -0.09 -51.98
N ARG A 7 -10.17 -1.17 -51.20
CA ARG A 7 -11.26 -1.34 -50.21
C ARG A 7 -11.12 -0.42 -48.98
N LEU A 8 -9.90 -0.05 -48.63
CA LEU A 8 -9.62 0.90 -47.55
C LEU A 8 -9.99 2.34 -47.94
N LEU A 9 -9.91 2.66 -49.23
CA LEU A 9 -10.20 3.99 -49.79
C LEU A 9 -11.62 4.11 -50.38
N SER A 10 -12.33 3.00 -50.60
CA SER A 10 -13.64 3.00 -51.28
C SER A 10 -14.77 3.66 -50.49
N ASP A 11 -14.64 3.74 -49.16
CA ASP A 11 -15.62 4.37 -48.26
C ASP A 11 -14.90 5.22 -47.20
N TRP A 12 -13.95 6.03 -47.68
CA TRP A 12 -13.12 6.88 -46.83
C TRP A 12 -13.94 8.00 -46.17
N PRO A 13 -13.71 8.32 -44.87
CA PRO A 13 -12.74 7.74 -43.93
C PRO A 13 -13.30 6.55 -43.12
N THR A 14 -14.57 6.19 -43.29
CA THR A 14 -15.28 5.18 -42.49
C THR A 14 -14.63 3.80 -42.57
N SER A 15 -14.30 3.33 -43.78
CA SER A 15 -13.63 2.04 -43.99
C SER A 15 -12.25 1.97 -43.34
N PHE A 16 -11.55 3.11 -43.23
CA PHE A 16 -10.27 3.22 -42.54
C PHE A 16 -10.45 3.14 -41.02
N HIS A 17 -11.42 3.86 -40.47
CA HIS A 17 -11.77 3.81 -39.06
C HIS A 17 -12.22 2.42 -38.61
N ASP A 18 -13.07 1.76 -39.39
CA ASP A 18 -13.52 0.39 -39.10
C ASP A 18 -12.38 -0.62 -39.13
N SER A 19 -11.45 -0.44 -40.07
CA SER A 19 -10.26 -1.28 -40.18
C SER A 19 -9.32 -1.08 -38.99
N LEU A 20 -9.11 0.18 -38.58
CA LEU A 20 -8.37 0.48 -37.35
C LEU A 20 -9.07 -0.17 -36.16
N GLN A 21 -10.35 0.10 -35.93
CA GLN A 21 -11.09 -0.44 -34.79
C GLN A 21 -11.05 -1.97 -34.73
N LYS A 22 -11.16 -2.67 -35.86
CA LYS A 22 -11.00 -4.13 -35.93
C LYS A 22 -9.59 -4.57 -35.50
N LEU A 23 -8.54 -3.93 -36.00
CA LEU A 23 -7.16 -4.23 -35.61
C LEU A 23 -6.92 -3.97 -34.12
N TYR A 24 -7.46 -2.87 -33.57
CA TYR A 24 -7.35 -2.55 -32.15
C TYR A 24 -8.11 -3.54 -31.27
N SER A 25 -9.33 -3.91 -31.65
CA SER A 25 -10.15 -4.87 -30.90
C SER A 25 -9.49 -6.25 -30.81
N GLY A 26 -8.79 -6.69 -31.88
CA GLY A 26 -8.04 -7.95 -31.90
C GLY A 26 -6.78 -7.96 -31.02
N VAL A 27 -6.17 -6.79 -30.77
CA VAL A 27 -4.96 -6.66 -29.93
C VAL A 27 -5.31 -6.36 -28.47
N ALA A 28 -6.38 -5.59 -28.22
CA ALA A 28 -6.81 -5.20 -26.87
C ALA A 28 -7.24 -6.37 -25.98
N THR A 29 -7.67 -7.49 -26.56
CA THR A 29 -8.05 -8.72 -25.84
C THR A 29 -6.87 -9.42 -25.16
N LEU A 30 -5.63 -9.13 -25.58
CA LEU A 30 -4.43 -9.80 -25.06
C LEU A 30 -3.75 -9.01 -23.92
N ASN A 31 -3.71 -7.67 -23.99
CA ASN A 31 -3.17 -6.78 -22.92
C ASN A 31 -3.35 -5.28 -23.26
N ARG A 32 -3.67 -4.40 -22.30
CA ARG A 32 -3.74 -2.93 -22.49
C ARG A 32 -2.44 -2.32 -23.03
N ASN A 33 -1.28 -2.84 -22.61
CA ASN A 33 0.05 -2.43 -23.10
C ASN A 33 0.32 -2.83 -24.55
N SER A 34 -0.42 -3.80 -25.08
CA SER A 34 -0.23 -4.27 -26.45
C SER A 34 -0.94 -3.36 -27.46
N ALA A 35 -2.10 -2.80 -27.12
CA ALA A 35 -2.85 -1.88 -27.98
C ALA A 35 -2.11 -0.54 -28.19
N ALA A 36 -1.58 0.07 -27.13
CA ALA A 36 -0.80 1.30 -27.24
C ALA A 36 0.50 1.10 -28.04
N ARG A 37 1.23 0.02 -27.78
CA ARG A 37 2.44 -0.32 -28.55
C ARG A 37 2.14 -0.63 -30.02
N TYR A 38 0.98 -1.20 -30.30
CA TYR A 38 0.53 -1.48 -31.66
C TYR A 38 0.16 -0.19 -32.40
N ALA A 39 -0.52 0.74 -31.71
CA ALA A 39 -0.76 2.10 -32.19
C ALA A 39 0.52 2.81 -32.61
N ASP A 40 1.54 2.76 -31.75
CA ASP A 40 2.83 3.40 -32.00
C ASP A 40 3.56 2.78 -33.19
N ARG A 41 3.44 1.46 -33.38
CA ARG A 41 4.00 0.76 -34.54
C ARG A 41 3.29 1.15 -35.83
N LEU A 42 1.97 1.25 -35.80
CA LEU A 42 1.18 1.72 -36.95
C LEU A 42 1.54 3.17 -37.29
N ARG A 43 1.60 4.05 -36.29
CA ARG A 43 2.02 5.43 -36.44
C ARG A 43 3.42 5.53 -37.06
N ALA A 44 4.39 4.80 -36.52
CA ALA A 44 5.75 4.76 -37.06
C ALA A 44 5.79 4.23 -38.51
N SER A 45 4.94 3.26 -38.85
CA SER A 45 4.82 2.73 -40.21
C SER A 45 4.19 3.74 -41.16
N ILE A 46 3.13 4.46 -40.76
CA ILE A 46 2.46 5.47 -41.57
C ILE A 46 3.43 6.64 -41.82
N TYR A 47 4.02 7.20 -40.77
CA TYR A 47 4.93 8.34 -40.90
C TYR A 47 6.28 7.96 -41.55
N GLY A 48 6.72 6.71 -41.43
CA GLY A 48 7.96 6.23 -42.04
C GLY A 48 7.80 5.84 -43.52
N LYS A 49 6.73 5.12 -43.87
CA LYS A 49 6.53 4.58 -45.23
C LYS A 49 5.65 5.46 -46.12
N LEU A 50 4.82 6.33 -45.53
CA LEU A 50 3.93 7.25 -46.23
C LEU A 50 4.34 8.71 -45.94
N ALA A 51 5.64 8.98 -46.06
CA ALA A 51 6.25 10.27 -45.75
C ALA A 51 5.91 11.38 -46.77
N SER A 52 5.46 11.03 -47.98
CA SER A 52 5.09 12.01 -49.01
C SER A 52 3.86 12.82 -48.58
N PRO A 53 3.83 14.16 -48.84
CA PRO A 53 2.69 15.03 -48.54
C PRO A 53 1.36 14.55 -49.14
N THR A 54 1.41 13.80 -50.24
CA THR A 54 0.22 13.19 -50.86
C THR A 54 -0.56 12.23 -49.94
N PHE A 55 0.05 11.75 -48.85
CA PHE A 55 -0.58 10.89 -47.85
C PHE A 55 -0.96 11.63 -46.55
N ASP A 56 -0.95 12.97 -46.55
CA ASP A 56 -1.30 13.78 -45.38
C ASP A 56 -2.74 13.52 -44.91
N PHE A 57 -3.66 13.23 -45.84
CA PHE A 57 -5.04 12.89 -45.51
C PHE A 57 -5.14 11.63 -44.62
N ILE A 58 -4.27 10.64 -44.83
CA ILE A 58 -4.21 9.42 -43.99
C ILE A 58 -3.69 9.74 -42.60
N ARG A 59 -2.69 10.61 -42.52
CA ARG A 59 -2.10 11.04 -41.24
C ARG A 59 -3.11 11.87 -40.43
N SER A 60 -3.84 12.76 -41.10
CA SER A 60 -4.90 13.56 -40.48
C SER A 60 -6.00 12.70 -39.89
N GLU A 61 -6.54 11.74 -40.66
CA GLU A 61 -7.59 10.84 -40.15
C GLU A 61 -7.07 9.86 -39.07
N PHE A 62 -5.83 9.37 -39.20
CA PHE A 62 -5.23 8.51 -38.18
C PHE A 62 -5.02 9.24 -36.83
N GLU A 63 -4.63 10.52 -36.86
CA GLU A 63 -4.48 11.33 -35.67
C GLU A 63 -5.82 11.84 -35.12
N GLY A 64 -6.83 12.04 -35.99
CA GLY A 64 -8.20 12.40 -35.62
C GLY A 64 -9.02 11.25 -35.03
N HIS A 65 -8.66 10.00 -35.36
CA HIS A 65 -9.36 8.83 -34.87
C HIS A 65 -9.00 8.50 -33.39
N SER A 66 -9.95 8.71 -32.49
CA SER A 66 -9.78 8.46 -31.05
C SER A 66 -10.00 6.98 -30.72
N PHE A 67 -8.96 6.30 -30.22
CA PHE A 67 -9.07 4.89 -29.85
C PHE A 67 -9.89 4.71 -28.57
N PRO A 68 -10.88 3.80 -28.53
CA PRO A 68 -11.68 3.55 -27.33
C PRO A 68 -10.81 2.92 -26.24
N SER A 69 -10.35 3.75 -25.30
CA SER A 69 -9.75 3.31 -24.05
C SER A 69 -10.85 2.76 -23.15
N LYS A 70 -10.93 1.44 -22.96
CA LYS A 70 -11.70 0.85 -21.84
C LYS A 70 -11.05 1.32 -20.53
N ARG A 71 -11.53 2.45 -20.01
CA ARG A 71 -11.21 2.99 -18.69
C ARG A 71 -11.67 2.00 -17.62
N THR A 72 -10.81 1.67 -16.67
CA THR A 72 -11.25 1.11 -15.39
C THR A 72 -11.93 2.22 -14.56
N PRO A 73 -12.93 1.90 -13.71
CA PRO A 73 -13.81 2.89 -13.10
C PRO A 73 -13.17 3.84 -12.06
N ASN A 74 -11.86 3.77 -11.81
CA ASN A 74 -11.19 4.56 -10.76
C ASN A 74 -10.33 5.73 -11.30
N ALA A 75 -10.50 6.11 -12.56
CA ALA A 75 -9.95 7.36 -13.09
C ALA A 75 -11.08 8.40 -13.14
N VAL A 76 -11.13 9.25 -12.11
CA VAL A 76 -12.03 10.41 -12.07
C VAL A 76 -11.79 11.27 -13.31
N GLY A 77 -12.91 11.66 -13.92
CA GLY A 77 -13.04 12.01 -15.34
C GLY A 77 -12.21 13.19 -15.82
N HIS A 78 -11.81 13.09 -17.09
CA HIS A 78 -11.84 14.23 -18.01
C HIS A 78 -12.35 13.72 -19.36
N HIS A 79 -13.47 14.28 -19.79
CA HIS A 79 -13.88 14.29 -21.19
C HIS A 79 -12.87 15.14 -21.96
N TYR A 80 -12.25 14.58 -22.99
CA TYR A 80 -11.57 15.39 -24.02
C TYR A 80 -12.52 15.40 -25.21
N ASP A 81 -13.45 16.34 -25.20
CA ASP A 81 -14.14 16.75 -26.41
C ASP A 81 -13.25 17.77 -27.14
N ASN A 82 -13.03 17.51 -28.43
CA ASN A 82 -12.66 18.43 -29.50
C ASN A 82 -12.11 19.81 -29.09
N GLU A 83 -10.80 19.91 -28.88
CA GLU A 83 -10.08 21.18 -29.01
C GLU A 83 -9.09 21.10 -30.20
N PRO A 84 -8.98 22.17 -31.02
CA PRO A 84 -8.10 22.21 -32.18
C PRO A 84 -6.65 22.02 -31.72
N VAL A 85 -5.98 21.02 -32.30
CA VAL A 85 -4.63 20.58 -31.91
C VAL A 85 -3.63 21.73 -32.07
N ALA A 86 -3.30 22.39 -30.96
CA ALA A 86 -2.15 23.28 -30.89
C ALA A 86 -0.89 22.53 -31.36
N PRO A 87 0.09 23.21 -32.01
CA PRO A 87 1.27 22.53 -32.55
C PRO A 87 2.00 21.79 -31.42
N LYS A 88 2.02 20.45 -31.51
CA LYS A 88 2.66 19.55 -30.53
C LYS A 88 4.15 19.92 -30.42
N GLN A 89 4.55 20.57 -29.32
CA GLN A 89 5.94 20.98 -29.09
C GLN A 89 6.74 19.78 -28.57
N LEU A 90 7.18 18.94 -29.50
CA LEU A 90 7.91 17.70 -29.22
C LEU A 90 9.36 18.01 -28.80
N THR A 91 9.68 17.77 -27.52
CA THR A 91 11.02 18.02 -26.97
C THR A 91 11.54 16.79 -26.22
N SER A 92 12.86 16.70 -26.03
CA SER A 92 13.47 15.60 -25.30
C SER A 92 12.93 15.51 -23.86
N VAL A 93 12.76 14.30 -23.33
CA VAL A 93 12.30 14.09 -21.94
C VAL A 93 13.24 14.76 -20.91
N THR A 94 14.52 14.91 -21.24
CA THR A 94 15.48 15.63 -20.40
C THR A 94 15.22 17.13 -20.33
N ASP A 95 14.82 17.75 -21.44
CA ASP A 95 14.50 19.17 -21.47
C ASP A 95 13.13 19.43 -20.85
N ILE A 96 12.18 18.52 -21.06
CA ILE A 96 10.88 18.55 -20.38
C ILE A 96 11.08 18.49 -18.87
N ALA A 97 11.91 17.57 -18.37
CA ALA A 97 12.20 17.47 -16.93
C ALA A 97 12.74 18.77 -16.33
N LYS A 98 13.63 19.47 -17.06
CA LYS A 98 14.15 20.78 -16.65
C LYS A 98 13.06 21.85 -16.67
N ALA A 99 12.25 21.88 -17.73
CA ALA A 99 11.19 22.87 -17.91
C ALA A 99 10.03 22.72 -16.92
N THR A 100 9.71 21.49 -16.51
CA THR A 100 8.59 21.19 -15.59
C THR A 100 9.06 20.84 -14.16
N ASN A 101 10.36 20.98 -13.88
CA ASN A 101 11.00 20.58 -12.62
C ASN A 101 10.57 19.17 -12.14
N THR A 102 10.36 18.24 -13.08
CA THR A 102 9.83 16.90 -12.81
C THR A 102 10.92 15.86 -12.94
N ASN A 103 10.86 14.82 -12.11
CA ASN A 103 11.86 13.75 -12.16
C ASN A 103 11.80 12.99 -13.51
N ILE A 104 12.95 12.88 -14.20
CA ILE A 104 13.08 12.17 -15.49
C ILE A 104 12.56 10.72 -15.40
N ARG A 105 12.77 10.02 -14.28
CA ARG A 105 12.30 8.64 -14.10
C ARG A 105 10.78 8.56 -14.02
N LEU A 106 10.13 9.56 -13.42
CA LEU A 106 8.66 9.68 -13.42
C LEU A 106 8.14 9.93 -14.82
N LEU A 107 8.71 10.89 -15.57
CA LEU A 107 8.29 11.18 -16.95
C LEU A 107 8.40 9.96 -17.86
N LYS A 108 9.52 9.22 -17.79
CA LYS A 108 9.67 7.95 -18.52
C LYS A 108 8.62 6.91 -18.14
N ARG A 109 8.19 6.90 -16.87
CA ARG A 109 7.16 5.99 -16.39
C ARG A 109 5.75 6.41 -16.84
N LEU A 110 5.43 7.70 -16.78
CA LEU A 110 4.19 8.24 -17.35
C LEU A 110 4.08 7.89 -18.84
N ILE A 111 5.18 7.95 -19.57
CA ILE A 111 5.24 7.52 -20.97
C ILE A 111 5.03 6.01 -21.12
N SER A 112 5.64 5.18 -20.26
CA SER A 112 5.47 3.73 -20.37
C SER A 112 4.07 3.25 -20.01
N GLU A 113 3.41 3.93 -19.08
CA GLU A 113 2.04 3.64 -18.65
C GLU A 113 0.98 4.28 -19.56
N GLY A 114 1.36 5.22 -20.42
CA GLY A 114 0.48 5.90 -21.37
C GLY A 114 -0.20 7.15 -20.82
N ASP A 115 0.18 7.62 -19.64
CA ASP A 115 -0.29 8.88 -19.03
C ASP A 115 0.29 10.13 -19.72
N LEU A 116 1.45 9.99 -20.37
CA LEU A 116 2.10 11.03 -21.18
C LEU A 116 2.46 10.46 -22.55
N HIS A 117 2.15 11.15 -23.64
CA HIS A 117 2.51 10.65 -24.97
C HIS A 117 4.01 10.81 -25.21
N GLY A 118 4.69 9.70 -25.43
CA GLY A 118 6.12 9.68 -25.76
C GLY A 118 6.39 8.98 -27.07
N TYR A 119 7.20 9.64 -27.90
CA TYR A 119 7.68 9.16 -29.19
C TYR A 119 9.13 8.71 -29.04
N ARG A 120 9.47 7.55 -29.61
CA ARG A 120 10.87 7.13 -29.74
C ARG A 120 11.35 7.45 -31.15
N GLY A 121 12.21 8.44 -31.27
CA GLY A 121 12.86 8.79 -32.52
C GLY A 121 14.29 8.25 -32.61
N PRO A 122 14.82 8.04 -33.83
CA PRO A 122 16.27 7.94 -34.02
C PRO A 122 16.91 9.29 -33.66
N SER A 123 17.86 9.30 -32.74
CA SER A 123 18.72 10.48 -32.52
C SER A 123 19.73 10.59 -33.66
N ALA A 124 20.18 11.81 -33.96
CA ALA A 124 21.29 12.09 -34.90
C ALA A 124 22.58 11.30 -34.61
N ARG A 125 22.72 10.74 -33.39
CA ARG A 125 23.86 9.89 -32.97
C ARG A 125 23.53 8.40 -32.82
N GLY A 126 22.42 7.93 -33.39
CA GLY A 126 22.02 6.50 -33.35
C GLY A 126 21.39 6.02 -32.04
N ASN A 127 21.41 6.83 -30.97
CA ASN A 127 20.71 6.52 -29.72
C ASN A 127 19.21 6.78 -29.83
N ARG A 128 18.37 5.96 -29.18
CA ARG A 128 16.91 6.14 -29.17
C ARG A 128 16.54 7.18 -28.12
N THR A 129 16.37 8.44 -28.50
CA THR A 129 15.88 9.49 -27.60
C THR A 129 14.37 9.42 -27.48
N ILE A 130 13.87 9.50 -26.25
CA ILE A 130 12.44 9.63 -25.97
C ILE A 130 12.11 11.13 -26.03
N VAL A 131 11.15 11.47 -26.87
CA VAL A 131 10.62 12.82 -27.07
C VAL A 131 9.16 12.80 -26.64
N ALA A 132 8.69 13.83 -25.95
CA ALA A 132 7.29 13.93 -25.53
C ALA A 132 6.77 15.34 -25.78
N ASP A 133 5.46 15.52 -25.70
CA ASP A 133 4.83 16.83 -25.85
C ASP A 133 5.06 17.67 -24.58
N LEU A 134 5.77 18.79 -24.74
CA LEU A 134 6.07 19.72 -23.65
C LEU A 134 4.80 20.36 -23.07
N GLN A 135 3.79 20.66 -23.90
CA GLN A 135 2.55 21.28 -23.44
C GLN A 135 1.72 20.29 -22.61
N GLN A 136 1.64 19.04 -23.06
CA GLN A 136 0.99 17.98 -22.28
C GLN A 136 1.69 17.79 -20.92
N ALA A 137 3.02 17.75 -20.90
CA ALA A 137 3.79 17.64 -19.67
C ALA A 137 3.61 18.85 -18.74
N LYS A 138 3.58 20.07 -19.29
CA LYS A 138 3.30 21.30 -18.54
C LYS A 138 1.91 21.28 -17.92
N ASN A 139 0.89 20.92 -18.69
CA ASN A 139 -0.49 20.80 -18.20
C ASN A 139 -0.59 19.82 -17.02
N LEU A 140 0.10 18.67 -17.10
CA LEU A 140 0.17 17.73 -15.97
C LEU A 140 0.79 18.33 -14.70
N THR A 141 1.70 19.30 -14.84
CA THR A 141 2.37 19.98 -13.71
C THR A 141 1.75 21.30 -13.27
N THR A 142 1.02 22.00 -14.14
CA THR A 142 0.40 23.29 -13.82
C THR A 142 -0.91 23.08 -13.05
N THR A 143 -1.66 22.03 -13.39
CA THR A 143 -2.94 21.74 -12.74
C THR A 143 -2.77 20.98 -11.42
N ARG A 144 -1.57 20.44 -11.14
CA ARG A 144 -1.32 19.56 -9.99
C ARG A 144 -0.06 19.95 -9.22
N PRO A 145 -0.12 19.94 -7.89
CA PRO A 145 1.09 20.10 -7.08
C PRO A 145 2.10 18.99 -7.37
N LEU A 146 3.38 19.31 -7.24
CA LEU A 146 4.47 18.43 -7.66
C LEU A 146 4.37 17.06 -6.96
N PRO A 147 4.42 15.94 -7.71
CA PRO A 147 4.31 14.62 -7.11
C PRO A 147 5.51 14.29 -6.23
N LEU A 148 5.23 13.71 -5.08
CA LEU A 148 6.26 13.37 -4.11
C LEU A 148 6.65 11.92 -4.19
N ASN A 149 7.93 11.65 -3.94
CA ASN A 149 8.35 10.27 -3.73
C ASN A 149 7.83 9.74 -2.38
N VAL A 150 7.82 8.42 -2.20
CA VAL A 150 7.31 7.78 -0.97
C VAL A 150 7.97 8.30 0.32
N THR A 151 9.26 8.66 0.28
CA THR A 151 10.00 9.16 1.44
C THR A 151 9.58 10.58 1.78
N GLN A 152 9.43 11.44 0.77
CA GLN A 152 8.92 12.80 0.91
C GLN A 152 7.47 12.80 1.41
N ALA A 153 6.62 11.94 0.84
CA ALA A 153 5.25 11.76 1.28
C ALA A 153 5.16 11.26 2.73
N SER A 154 6.01 10.30 3.11
CA SER A 154 6.12 9.83 4.50
C SER A 154 6.47 10.95 5.47
N ASN A 155 7.41 11.83 5.10
CA ASN A 155 7.79 12.98 5.91
C ASN A 155 6.66 14.02 6.02
N GLN A 156 6.01 14.36 4.90
CA GLN A 156 4.92 15.33 4.88
C GLN A 156 3.70 14.83 5.66
N LEU A 157 3.34 13.56 5.50
CA LEU A 157 2.22 12.92 6.20
C LEU A 157 2.56 12.50 7.63
N LYS A 158 3.84 12.51 8.03
CA LYS A 158 4.36 11.97 9.29
C LYS A 158 3.99 10.49 9.55
N LEU A 159 3.77 9.73 8.48
CA LEU A 159 3.44 8.30 8.53
C LEU A 159 4.67 7.43 8.24
N PRO A 160 4.74 6.18 8.74
CA PRO A 160 5.77 5.23 8.34
C PRO A 160 5.76 4.97 6.83
N ILE A 161 6.93 4.81 6.21
CA ILE A 161 7.08 4.54 4.77
C ILE A 161 6.24 3.35 4.31
N ASN A 162 6.20 2.28 5.11
CA ASN A 162 5.43 1.07 4.78
C ASN A 162 3.91 1.35 4.77
N THR A 163 3.41 2.13 5.73
CA THR A 163 2.00 2.56 5.76
C THR A 163 1.66 3.35 4.50
N VAL A 164 2.50 4.30 4.08
CA VAL A 164 2.28 5.06 2.84
C VAL A 164 2.23 4.14 1.62
N LYS A 165 3.14 3.15 1.52
CA LYS A 165 3.11 2.16 0.43
C LYS A 165 1.83 1.33 0.41
N VAL A 166 1.35 0.90 1.58
CA VAL A 166 0.09 0.14 1.71
C VAL A 166 -1.08 1.01 1.24
N LEU A 167 -1.17 2.25 1.71
CA LEU A 167 -2.21 3.20 1.30
C LEU A 167 -2.20 3.44 -0.22
N CYS A 168 -1.00 3.60 -0.82
CA CYS A 168 -0.84 3.71 -2.26
C CYS A 168 -1.31 2.46 -3.01
N LYS A 169 -0.91 1.27 -2.54
CA LYS A 169 -1.25 -0.02 -3.14
C LYS A 169 -2.75 -0.28 -3.15
N HIS A 170 -3.47 0.20 -2.15
CA HIS A 170 -4.91 0.00 -1.98
C HIS A 170 -5.75 1.22 -2.41
N GLY A 171 -5.14 2.22 -3.06
CA GLY A 171 -5.88 3.31 -3.71
C GLY A 171 -6.34 4.43 -2.79
N PHE A 172 -5.87 4.51 -1.54
CA PHE A 172 -6.12 5.67 -0.67
C PHE A 172 -5.38 6.92 -1.14
N PHE A 173 -4.22 6.75 -1.77
CA PHE A 173 -3.48 7.83 -2.41
C PHE A 173 -3.36 7.60 -3.90
N THR A 174 -3.51 8.68 -4.67
CA THR A 174 -3.38 8.64 -6.13
C THR A 174 -1.90 8.54 -6.50
N CYS A 175 -1.54 7.47 -7.21
CA CYS A 175 -0.17 7.21 -7.63
C CYS A 175 -0.01 7.49 -9.12
N LEU A 176 1.03 8.23 -9.49
CA LEU A 176 1.32 8.59 -10.88
C LEU A 176 2.22 7.55 -11.55
N GLY A 177 1.91 7.19 -12.79
CA GLY A 177 2.67 6.20 -13.55
C GLY A 177 2.59 4.79 -12.95
N GLY A 178 1.42 4.39 -12.45
CA GLY A 178 1.14 3.01 -12.07
C GLY A 178 1.96 2.45 -10.89
N LYS A 179 1.92 1.12 -10.75
CA LYS A 179 2.60 0.40 -9.66
C LYS A 179 4.11 0.27 -9.97
N PRO A 180 5.01 0.73 -9.09
CA PRO A 180 6.44 0.63 -9.32
C PRO A 180 6.93 -0.82 -9.33
N THR A 181 7.95 -1.10 -10.13
CA THR A 181 8.72 -2.36 -10.05
C THR A 181 9.72 -2.31 -8.89
N VAL A 182 10.34 -3.46 -8.56
CA VAL A 182 11.38 -3.54 -7.53
C VAL A 182 12.48 -2.51 -7.81
N GLY A 183 12.88 -1.75 -6.79
CA GLY A 183 13.89 -0.68 -6.87
C GLY A 183 13.38 0.68 -7.37
N GLN A 184 12.13 0.79 -7.83
CA GLN A 184 11.53 2.06 -8.22
C GLN A 184 10.76 2.72 -7.07
N SER A 185 10.70 4.05 -7.09
CA SER A 185 9.96 4.83 -6.10
C SER A 185 8.48 4.96 -6.45
N TRP A 186 7.61 4.99 -5.44
CA TRP A 186 6.23 5.45 -5.62
C TRP A 186 6.24 6.97 -5.82
N TRP A 187 5.43 7.46 -6.75
CA TRP A 187 5.23 8.89 -7.01
C TRP A 187 3.76 9.19 -6.72
N ILE A 188 3.52 10.07 -5.77
CA ILE A 188 2.20 10.24 -5.15
C ILE A 188 1.73 11.66 -5.40
N ASP A 189 0.50 11.79 -5.88
CA ASP A 189 -0.16 13.07 -6.07
C ASP A 189 -0.54 13.66 -4.71
N THR A 190 0.00 14.84 -4.38
CA THR A 190 -0.21 15.45 -3.06
C THR A 190 -1.63 15.98 -2.87
N SER A 191 -2.39 16.20 -3.96
CA SER A 191 -3.81 16.52 -3.87
C SER A 191 -4.64 15.38 -3.25
N SER A 192 -4.16 14.13 -3.36
CA SER A 192 -4.82 12.96 -2.79
C SER A 192 -4.59 12.78 -1.28
N PHE A 193 -3.79 13.64 -0.65
CA PHE A 193 -3.59 13.59 0.80
C PHE A 193 -4.79 14.11 1.58
N ASP A 194 -5.73 14.77 0.91
CA ASP A 194 -6.93 15.24 1.58
C ASP A 194 -7.87 14.07 1.87
N MET A 195 -7.95 13.71 3.15
CA MET A 195 -8.88 12.74 3.71
C MET A 195 -10.03 13.48 4.41
N SER A 196 -10.46 14.63 3.89
CA SER A 196 -11.55 15.46 4.42
C SER A 196 -12.90 14.75 4.56
N SER A 197 -13.08 13.59 3.91
CA SER A 197 -14.21 12.69 4.14
C SER A 197 -14.14 11.94 5.48
N ALA A 198 -12.98 11.88 6.14
CA ALA A 198 -12.85 11.33 7.47
C ALA A 198 -13.70 12.15 8.45
N SER A 199 -14.37 11.46 9.38
CA SER A 199 -15.14 12.09 10.46
C SER A 199 -14.20 12.79 11.45
N ILE A 200 -13.71 13.97 11.07
CA ILE A 200 -12.82 14.80 11.89
C ILE A 200 -13.68 15.53 12.92
N LYS A 201 -13.75 14.97 14.13
CA LYS A 201 -14.37 15.66 15.26
C LYS A 201 -13.33 16.59 15.88
N ARG A 202 -13.55 17.90 15.80
CA ARG A 202 -12.79 18.90 16.56
C ARG A 202 -13.17 18.79 18.04
N GLN A 203 -12.64 17.80 18.74
CA GLN A 203 -12.90 17.64 20.16
C GLN A 203 -11.90 18.44 21.01
N ARG A 204 -12.45 19.24 21.92
CA ARG A 204 -11.79 19.66 23.16
C ARG A 204 -12.21 18.64 24.22
N SER A 205 -11.52 17.52 24.40
CA SER A 205 -11.91 16.56 25.45
C SER A 205 -10.74 16.15 26.34
N HIS A 206 -11.08 16.01 27.63
CA HIS A 206 -10.26 15.45 28.70
C HIS A 206 -10.17 13.91 28.64
N THR A 207 -10.65 13.29 27.56
CA THR A 207 -10.62 11.82 27.39
C THR A 207 -9.24 11.35 26.93
N PRO A 208 -8.76 10.18 27.39
CA PRO A 208 -7.48 9.66 26.97
C PRO A 208 -7.49 9.39 25.46
N ASN A 209 -6.53 9.97 24.76
CA ASN A 209 -6.37 9.81 23.31
C ASN A 209 -5.06 9.08 23.01
N VAL A 210 -5.07 8.27 21.94
CA VAL A 210 -3.90 7.53 21.45
C VAL A 210 -3.46 8.12 20.11
N SER A 211 -2.14 8.18 19.88
CA SER A 211 -1.62 8.60 18.57
C SER A 211 -1.86 7.54 17.51
N LEU A 212 -2.16 8.00 16.29
CA LEU A 212 -2.21 7.13 15.11
C LEU A 212 -0.94 6.29 14.98
N ARG A 213 0.23 6.90 15.22
CA ARG A 213 1.51 6.19 15.20
C ARG A 213 1.55 5.00 16.17
N ASN A 214 1.02 5.12 17.38
CA ASN A 214 1.02 4.01 18.35
C ASN A 214 0.09 2.88 17.89
N ILE A 215 -1.06 3.23 17.32
CA ILE A 215 -2.01 2.24 16.78
C ILE A 215 -1.38 1.50 15.59
N LEU A 216 -0.74 2.22 14.65
CA LEU A 216 -0.08 1.61 13.49
C LEU A 216 1.13 0.72 13.86
N GLN A 217 1.69 0.88 15.06
CA GLN A 217 2.76 0.01 15.58
C GLN A 217 2.23 -1.26 16.25
N HIS A 218 0.91 -1.40 16.38
CA HIS A 218 0.28 -2.55 17.02
C HIS A 218 0.60 -3.85 16.25
N PRO A 219 0.84 -4.99 16.94
CA PRO A 219 1.28 -6.24 16.28
C PRO A 219 0.31 -6.81 15.24
N PHE A 220 -0.96 -6.43 15.36
CA PHE A 220 -2.06 -6.86 14.49
C PHE A 220 -2.30 -5.91 13.31
N MET A 221 -1.55 -4.81 13.21
CA MET A 221 -1.56 -3.94 12.04
C MET A 221 -0.72 -4.56 10.92
N SER A 222 -1.30 -5.56 10.24
CA SER A 222 -0.82 -6.07 8.95
C SER A 222 -1.10 -5.07 7.82
N GLU A 223 -0.69 -5.36 6.57
CA GLU A 223 -1.08 -4.52 5.42
C GLU A 223 -2.62 -4.38 5.34
N ASP A 224 -3.35 -5.50 5.47
CA ASP A 224 -4.81 -5.52 5.42
C ASP A 224 -5.43 -4.83 6.63
N GLY A 225 -4.84 -4.98 7.82
CA GLY A 225 -5.28 -4.28 9.02
C GLY A 225 -5.16 -2.77 8.90
N VAL A 226 -4.06 -2.28 8.33
CA VAL A 226 -3.88 -0.85 8.02
C VAL A 226 -4.96 -0.38 7.05
N VAL A 227 -5.27 -1.15 6.00
CA VAL A 227 -6.33 -0.82 5.03
C VAL A 227 -7.70 -0.74 5.71
N CYS A 228 -8.05 -1.76 6.50
CA CYS A 228 -9.32 -1.80 7.23
C CYS A 228 -9.45 -0.62 8.20
N PHE A 229 -8.36 -0.29 8.89
CA PHE A 229 -8.33 0.82 9.84
C PHE A 229 -8.56 2.17 9.15
N PHE A 230 -7.86 2.46 8.06
CA PHE A 230 -8.06 3.71 7.33
C PHE A 230 -9.43 3.78 6.65
N ARG A 231 -9.98 2.64 6.23
CA ARG A 231 -11.36 2.57 5.73
C ARG A 231 -12.38 2.86 6.83
N ALA A 232 -12.20 2.31 8.02
CA ALA A 232 -13.06 2.60 9.17
C ALA A 232 -13.07 4.09 9.55
N ILE A 233 -11.95 4.79 9.35
CA ILE A 233 -11.89 6.26 9.52
C ILE A 233 -12.67 6.98 8.40
N GLN A 234 -12.50 6.57 7.13
CA GLN A 234 -13.23 7.17 5.99
C GLN A 234 -14.75 6.94 6.09
N GLU A 235 -15.17 5.77 6.57
CA GLU A 235 -16.57 5.40 6.76
C GLU A 235 -17.18 6.01 8.04
N GLY A 236 -16.38 6.73 8.83
CA GLY A 236 -16.84 7.41 10.05
C GLY A 236 -17.04 6.51 11.27
N MET A 237 -16.65 5.23 11.20
CA MET A 237 -16.67 4.31 12.35
C MET A 237 -15.66 4.70 13.43
N LEU A 238 -14.54 5.31 13.03
CA LEU A 238 -13.51 5.81 13.93
C LEU A 238 -13.43 7.33 13.86
N SER A 239 -13.55 7.99 15.01
CA SER A 239 -13.43 9.45 15.07
C SER A 239 -11.97 9.85 15.26
N VAL A 240 -11.51 10.79 14.43
CA VAL A 240 -10.17 11.38 14.54
C VAL A 240 -10.25 12.82 15.03
N SER A 241 -9.34 13.16 15.93
CA SER A 241 -9.15 14.49 16.49
C SER A 241 -7.75 15.00 16.17
N ILE A 242 -7.61 16.33 16.10
CA ILE A 242 -6.36 17.00 15.79
C ILE A 242 -6.00 17.88 16.98
N THR A 243 -4.80 17.69 17.53
CA THR A 243 -4.29 18.53 18.61
C THR A 243 -3.48 19.68 18.01
N GLY A 244 -4.10 20.84 17.79
CA GLY A 244 -3.37 22.02 17.35
C GLY A 244 -4.24 23.17 16.86
N LYS A 245 -3.70 24.40 16.92
CA LYS A 245 -4.27 25.60 16.28
C LYS A 245 -3.97 25.69 14.78
N SER A 246 -3.17 24.76 14.23
CA SER A 246 -2.79 24.79 12.82
C SER A 246 -3.99 24.48 11.94
N SER A 247 -4.19 25.31 10.92
CA SER A 247 -5.21 25.12 9.88
C SER A 247 -4.89 23.94 8.95
N THR A 248 -3.68 23.40 9.02
CA THR A 248 -3.23 22.25 8.21
C THR A 248 -3.37 20.94 8.98
N CYS A 249 -4.29 20.09 8.53
CA CYS A 249 -4.51 18.74 9.06
C CYS A 249 -3.48 17.76 8.47
N VAL A 250 -2.51 17.33 9.27
CA VAL A 250 -1.54 16.28 8.88
C VAL A 250 -2.00 14.93 9.43
N ILE A 251 -2.08 13.91 8.56
CA ILE A 251 -2.61 12.58 8.90
C ILE A 251 -1.87 11.94 10.08
N GLY A 252 -0.53 11.98 10.10
CA GLY A 252 0.26 11.36 11.16
C GLY A 252 0.09 12.00 12.54
N ASP A 253 -0.46 13.21 12.62
CA ASP A 253 -0.76 13.90 13.88
C ASP A 253 -2.16 13.55 14.42
N TRP A 254 -2.92 12.71 13.72
CA TRP A 254 -4.24 12.28 14.16
C TRP A 254 -4.19 11.55 15.51
N ARG A 255 -5.19 11.87 16.33
CA ARG A 255 -5.42 11.30 17.65
C ARG A 255 -6.80 10.66 17.68
N LEU A 256 -6.87 9.42 18.12
CA LEU A 256 -8.12 8.70 18.28
C LEU A 256 -8.45 8.57 19.76
N ARG A 257 -9.75 8.51 20.06
CA ARG A 257 -10.22 8.18 21.41
C ARG A 257 -9.77 6.78 21.76
N LYS A 258 -9.19 6.61 22.95
CA LYS A 258 -8.60 5.33 23.36
C LYS A 258 -9.63 4.19 23.38
N ASP A 259 -10.82 4.45 23.91
CA ASP A 259 -11.89 3.45 23.99
C ASP A 259 -12.39 3.00 22.61
N GLU A 260 -12.59 3.94 21.67
CA GLU A 260 -12.94 3.61 20.28
C GLU A 260 -11.84 2.80 19.60
N SER A 261 -10.58 3.21 19.76
CA SER A 261 -9.45 2.51 19.15
C SER A 261 -9.24 1.11 19.74
N ASP A 262 -9.37 0.95 21.06
CA ASP A 262 -9.19 -0.32 21.75
C ASP A 262 -10.33 -1.29 21.39
N ASN A 263 -11.57 -0.80 21.29
CA ASN A 263 -12.72 -1.61 20.87
C ASN A 263 -12.58 -2.07 19.40
N TRP A 264 -12.21 -1.15 18.50
CA TRP A 264 -11.98 -1.49 17.10
C TRP A 264 -10.82 -2.46 16.92
N LEU A 265 -9.71 -2.24 17.63
CA LEU A 265 -8.57 -3.16 17.61
C LEU A 265 -8.99 -4.55 18.11
N SER A 266 -9.76 -4.64 19.19
CA SER A 266 -10.25 -5.91 19.72
C SER A 266 -11.14 -6.64 18.71
N THR A 267 -12.08 -5.93 18.08
CA THR A 267 -12.96 -6.50 17.04
C THR A 267 -12.17 -6.94 15.80
N HIS A 268 -11.23 -6.10 15.34
CA HIS A 268 -10.36 -6.43 14.22
C HIS A 268 -9.46 -7.64 14.55
N MET A 269 -8.98 -7.72 15.79
CA MET A 269 -8.21 -8.86 16.27
C MET A 269 -9.04 -10.14 16.28
N GLU A 270 -10.30 -10.11 16.73
CA GLU A 270 -11.20 -11.26 16.68
C GLU A 270 -11.45 -11.73 15.23
N GLN A 271 -11.63 -10.80 14.31
CA GLN A 271 -11.81 -11.10 12.88
C GLN A 271 -10.56 -11.70 12.25
N VAL A 272 -9.39 -11.11 12.49
CA VAL A 272 -8.10 -11.64 12.02
C VAL A 272 -7.83 -13.00 12.67
N ALA A 273 -8.16 -13.17 13.95
CA ALA A 273 -7.96 -14.41 14.69
C ALA A 273 -8.88 -15.55 14.26
N CYS A 274 -10.10 -15.26 13.79
CA CYS A 274 -10.95 -16.27 13.15
C CYS A 274 -10.39 -16.74 11.80
N SER A 275 -9.49 -15.99 11.17
CA SER A 275 -9.02 -16.25 9.81
C SER A 275 -7.52 -16.58 9.65
N GLU A 276 -6.64 -16.17 10.58
CA GLU A 276 -5.19 -16.28 10.42
C GLU A 276 -4.47 -16.68 11.72
N SER A 277 -3.53 -17.63 11.60
CA SER A 277 -2.53 -17.97 12.62
C SER A 277 -1.50 -16.83 12.75
N LEU A 278 -0.87 -16.60 13.91
CA LEU A 278 0.09 -15.49 14.13
C LEU A 278 1.54 -15.95 14.01
N SER A 279 2.44 -15.11 13.50
CA SER A 279 3.88 -15.39 13.59
C SER A 279 4.37 -15.37 15.05
N VAL A 280 5.41 -16.14 15.37
CA VAL A 280 5.96 -16.20 16.74
C VAL A 280 6.39 -14.82 17.27
N CYS A 281 6.88 -13.93 16.40
CA CYS A 281 7.21 -12.55 16.78
C CYS A 281 5.97 -11.72 17.15
N GLN A 282 4.84 -11.94 16.48
CA GLN A 282 3.57 -11.30 16.84
C GLN A 282 3.04 -11.84 18.17
N VAL A 283 3.15 -13.16 18.39
CA VAL A 283 2.79 -13.80 19.66
C VAL A 283 3.59 -13.23 20.83
N ALA A 284 4.90 -13.01 20.65
CA ALA A 284 5.73 -12.39 21.67
C ALA A 284 5.20 -11.03 22.12
N LYS A 285 4.84 -10.18 21.15
CA LYS A 285 4.25 -8.87 21.46
C LYS A 285 2.88 -9.00 22.13
N TYR A 286 2.05 -9.94 21.68
CA TYR A 286 0.74 -10.20 22.29
C TYR A 286 0.85 -10.63 23.76
N LEU A 287 1.76 -11.55 24.05
CA LEU A 287 2.06 -12.01 25.41
C LEU A 287 2.94 -11.03 26.21
N CYS A 288 3.23 -9.84 25.67
CA CYS A 288 4.08 -8.82 26.30
C CYS A 288 5.48 -9.33 26.70
N THR A 289 6.01 -10.28 25.93
CA THR A 289 7.29 -10.96 26.12
C THR A 289 8.27 -10.72 24.95
N THR A 290 9.48 -11.26 25.02
CA THR A 290 10.46 -11.18 23.94
C THR A 290 10.28 -12.33 22.95
N SER A 291 10.70 -12.13 21.69
CA SER A 291 10.62 -13.18 20.67
C SER A 291 11.32 -14.47 21.11
N ASP A 292 12.48 -14.38 21.77
CA ASP A 292 13.20 -15.53 22.32
C ASP A 292 12.35 -16.38 23.26
N VAL A 293 11.55 -15.74 24.12
CA VAL A 293 10.66 -16.43 25.05
C VAL A 293 9.52 -17.09 24.29
N ALA A 294 8.87 -16.37 23.37
CA ALA A 294 7.81 -16.95 22.55
C ALA A 294 8.29 -18.16 21.72
N TYR A 295 9.49 -18.08 21.14
CA TYR A 295 10.10 -19.23 20.46
C TYR A 295 10.40 -20.39 21.41
N ALA A 296 10.82 -20.11 22.65
CA ALA A 296 11.01 -21.15 23.65
C ALA A 296 9.68 -21.81 24.05
N LEU A 297 8.61 -21.03 24.26
CA LEU A 297 7.28 -21.55 24.55
C LEU A 297 6.77 -22.49 23.44
N VAL A 298 6.93 -22.07 22.18
CA VAL A 298 6.59 -22.91 21.01
C VAL A 298 7.47 -24.16 20.92
N ARG A 299 8.78 -24.02 21.18
CA ARG A 299 9.73 -25.15 21.14
C ARG A 299 9.40 -26.21 22.20
N HIS A 300 8.95 -25.78 23.36
CA HIS A 300 8.62 -26.64 24.49
C HIS A 300 7.16 -27.10 24.50
N GLY A 301 6.39 -26.80 23.46
CA GLY A 301 4.98 -27.22 23.34
C GLY A 301 4.03 -26.53 24.31
N LEU A 302 4.42 -25.40 24.91
CA LEU A 302 3.52 -24.56 25.72
C LEU A 302 2.63 -23.68 24.84
N LEU A 303 3.02 -23.49 23.58
CA LEU A 303 2.21 -22.85 22.54
C LEU A 303 2.25 -23.76 21.31
N ASP A 304 1.09 -24.24 20.91
CA ASP A 304 0.94 -25.04 19.71
C ASP A 304 1.17 -24.19 18.47
N SER A 305 1.97 -24.72 17.56
CA SER A 305 2.30 -24.04 16.32
C SER A 305 2.15 -24.97 15.13
N THR A 306 1.61 -24.45 14.05
CA THR A 306 1.61 -25.07 12.72
C THR A 306 2.75 -24.49 11.89
N ILE A 307 3.19 -25.24 10.88
CA ILE A 307 4.12 -24.74 9.86
C ILE A 307 3.28 -24.37 8.64
N GLU A 308 3.32 -23.11 8.25
CA GLU A 308 2.69 -22.63 7.03
C GLU A 308 3.75 -22.19 6.02
N ILE A 309 3.58 -22.64 4.77
CA ILE A 309 4.43 -22.24 3.66
C ILE A 309 3.72 -21.10 2.92
N ARG A 310 4.25 -19.88 3.03
CA ARG A 310 3.75 -18.72 2.29
C ARG A 310 4.84 -18.23 1.35
N ASN A 311 4.54 -18.14 0.05
CA ASN A 311 5.51 -17.73 -0.99
C ASN A 311 6.79 -18.59 -1.00
N GLY A 312 6.68 -19.89 -0.74
CA GLY A 312 7.82 -20.82 -0.71
C GLY A 312 8.68 -20.75 0.55
N ILE A 313 8.35 -19.91 1.53
CA ILE A 313 9.06 -19.79 2.80
C ILE A 313 8.23 -20.45 3.90
N ALA A 314 8.80 -21.46 4.55
CA ALA A 314 8.21 -22.07 5.73
C ALA A 314 8.30 -21.12 6.93
N SER A 315 7.18 -20.85 7.57
CA SER A 315 7.09 -20.03 8.77
C SER A 315 6.28 -20.74 9.85
N ARG A 316 6.76 -20.72 11.10
CA ARG A 316 5.98 -21.21 12.25
C ARG A 316 4.92 -20.19 12.62
N ARG A 317 3.69 -20.65 12.75
CA ARG A 317 2.55 -19.83 13.14
C ARG A 317 1.79 -20.47 14.28
N VAL A 318 1.27 -19.64 15.17
CA VAL A 318 0.57 -20.05 16.40
C VAL A 318 -0.86 -19.58 16.27
N ASN A 319 -1.81 -20.51 16.38
CA ASN A 319 -3.22 -20.15 16.36
C ASN A 319 -3.59 -19.37 17.63
N LEU A 320 -4.49 -18.39 17.54
CA LEU A 320 -4.96 -17.63 18.70
C LEU A 320 -5.53 -18.57 19.77
N HIS A 321 -6.25 -19.63 19.37
CA HIS A 321 -6.78 -20.60 20.33
C HIS A 321 -5.71 -21.13 21.28
N SER A 322 -4.52 -21.46 20.76
CA SER A 322 -3.41 -21.92 21.59
C SER A 322 -2.87 -20.83 22.51
N ILE A 323 -2.90 -19.56 22.07
CA ILE A 323 -2.50 -18.42 22.90
C ILE A 323 -3.52 -18.20 24.04
N GLU A 324 -4.81 -18.34 23.77
CA GLU A 324 -5.87 -18.24 24.77
C GLU A 324 -5.80 -19.38 25.78
N GLU A 325 -5.61 -20.62 25.32
CA GLU A 325 -5.36 -21.78 26.18
C GLU A 325 -4.12 -21.55 27.04
N PHE A 326 -3.03 -21.03 26.46
CA PHE A 326 -1.85 -20.67 27.23
C PHE A 326 -2.17 -19.65 28.33
N ARG A 327 -2.96 -18.61 28.05
CA ARG A 327 -3.33 -17.59 29.05
C ARG A 327 -4.27 -18.14 30.14
N LYS A 328 -5.12 -19.12 29.81
CA LYS A 328 -5.98 -19.82 30.78
C LYS A 328 -5.15 -20.73 31.68
N SER A 329 -4.17 -21.44 31.12
CA SER A 329 -3.40 -22.46 31.82
C SER A 329 -2.16 -21.93 32.53
N TYR A 330 -1.58 -20.82 32.05
CA TYR A 330 -0.30 -20.31 32.51
C TYR A 330 -0.32 -18.80 32.83
N VAL A 331 0.69 -18.37 33.56
CA VAL A 331 0.92 -16.97 33.90
C VAL A 331 2.41 -16.64 33.80
N LEU A 332 2.72 -15.53 33.12
CA LEU A 332 4.10 -15.05 32.97
C LEU A 332 4.54 -14.31 34.23
N GLY A 333 5.80 -14.46 34.63
CA GLY A 333 6.33 -13.78 35.82
C GLY A 333 6.21 -12.27 35.82
N LYS A 334 6.25 -11.64 34.63
CA LYS A 334 6.05 -10.19 34.50
C LYS A 334 4.61 -9.78 34.76
N GLU A 335 3.64 -10.61 34.37
CA GLU A 335 2.22 -10.39 34.66
C GLU A 335 1.99 -10.58 36.17
N LEU A 336 2.51 -11.67 36.74
CA LEU A 336 2.37 -12.00 38.15
C LEU A 336 3.03 -10.94 39.07
N ALA A 337 4.20 -10.43 38.69
CA ALA A 337 4.86 -9.33 39.39
C ALA A 337 4.01 -8.05 39.43
N LYS A 338 3.29 -7.74 38.34
CA LYS A 338 2.37 -6.60 38.30
C LYS A 338 1.16 -6.83 39.19
N THR A 339 0.57 -8.01 39.14
CA THR A 339 -0.62 -8.36 39.94
C THR A 339 -0.33 -8.36 41.43
N LEU A 340 0.85 -8.85 41.84
CA LEU A 340 1.26 -8.89 43.24
C LEU A 340 1.97 -7.61 43.72
N HIS A 341 2.10 -6.58 42.87
CA HIS A 341 2.84 -5.36 43.15
C HIS A 341 4.29 -5.61 43.64
N LEU A 342 4.92 -6.67 43.16
CA LEU A 342 6.27 -7.07 43.53
C LEU A 342 7.28 -6.73 42.42
N ALA A 343 8.52 -6.46 42.82
CA ALA A 343 9.61 -6.34 41.85
C ALA A 343 9.85 -7.70 41.17
N SER A 344 10.09 -7.71 39.85
CA SER A 344 10.29 -8.93 39.06
C SER A 344 11.42 -9.84 39.57
N LYS A 345 12.39 -9.31 40.30
CA LYS A 345 13.47 -10.11 40.93
C LYS A 345 13.01 -10.86 42.18
N LYS A 346 12.02 -10.34 42.90
CA LYS A 346 11.49 -10.93 44.15
C LYS A 346 10.41 -11.97 43.89
N ILE A 347 9.78 -11.94 42.71
CA ILE A 347 8.65 -12.81 42.39
C ILE A 347 8.99 -14.30 42.46
N VAL A 348 10.21 -14.67 42.05
CA VAL A 348 10.64 -16.07 42.02
C VAL A 348 10.81 -16.60 43.44
N ALA A 349 11.53 -15.86 44.29
CA ALA A 349 11.72 -16.23 45.70
C ALA A 349 10.36 -16.33 46.41
N HIS A 350 9.50 -15.33 46.22
CA HIS A 350 8.16 -15.30 46.82
C HIS A 350 7.30 -16.49 46.36
N MET A 351 7.31 -16.83 45.08
CA MET A 351 6.57 -17.99 44.57
C MET A 351 7.12 -19.30 45.12
N ILE A 352 8.44 -19.44 45.27
CA ILE A 352 9.06 -20.64 45.85
C ILE A 352 8.74 -20.76 47.35
N GLU A 353 8.74 -19.65 48.10
CA GLU A 353 8.31 -19.61 49.51
C GLU A 353 6.86 -20.07 49.68
N LEU A 354 5.98 -19.71 48.75
CA LEU A 354 4.60 -20.21 48.68
C LEU A 354 4.49 -21.67 48.17
N GLY A 355 5.62 -22.30 47.86
CA GLY A 355 5.71 -23.67 47.37
C GLY A 355 5.25 -23.85 45.93
N PHE A 356 5.40 -22.83 45.08
CA PHE A 356 5.13 -22.89 43.65
C PHE A 356 6.42 -22.96 42.83
N LEU A 357 6.58 -24.04 42.09
CA LEU A 357 7.71 -24.21 41.17
C LEU A 357 7.36 -23.68 39.78
N PRO A 358 8.27 -22.93 39.13
CA PRO A 358 8.09 -22.51 37.75
C PRO A 358 8.17 -23.69 36.78
N ILE A 359 7.28 -23.68 35.79
CA ILE A 359 7.21 -24.69 34.72
C ILE A 359 8.29 -24.43 33.67
N ALA A 360 8.49 -23.15 33.33
CA ALA A 360 9.54 -22.70 32.43
C ALA A 360 10.26 -21.50 33.02
N GLY A 361 11.53 -21.31 32.65
CA GLY A 361 12.30 -20.15 33.09
C GLY A 361 13.81 -20.28 32.85
N PRO A 362 14.59 -19.37 33.44
CA PRO A 362 16.02 -19.56 33.58
C PRO A 362 16.37 -20.83 34.36
N SER A 363 17.63 -21.29 34.25
CA SER A 363 18.15 -22.42 35.03
C SER A 363 17.84 -22.24 36.53
N PRO A 364 17.38 -23.29 37.26
CA PRO A 364 17.44 -24.72 36.93
C PRO A 364 16.16 -25.34 36.35
N THR A 365 15.23 -24.55 35.81
CA THR A 365 13.99 -25.11 35.23
C THR A 365 14.23 -26.07 34.06
N LEU A 366 13.37 -27.09 33.94
CA LEU A 366 13.41 -28.08 32.86
C LEU A 366 13.18 -27.43 31.50
N LEU A 367 12.16 -26.56 31.40
CA LEU A 367 11.82 -25.83 30.18
C LEU A 367 12.53 -24.48 30.15
N ARG A 368 13.72 -24.46 29.56
CA ARG A 368 14.58 -23.26 29.54
C ARG A 368 13.98 -22.14 28.68
N CYS A 369 13.81 -20.96 29.28
CA CYS A 369 13.50 -19.69 28.60
C CYS A 369 13.99 -18.49 29.43
N ARG A 370 13.94 -17.26 28.89
CA ARG A 370 14.45 -16.07 29.60
C ARG A 370 13.50 -15.49 30.64
N GLN A 371 12.27 -16.00 30.75
CA GLN A 371 11.26 -15.50 31.67
C GLN A 371 10.58 -16.66 32.37
N PHE A 372 10.32 -16.52 33.66
CA PHE A 372 9.62 -17.55 34.41
C PHE A 372 8.13 -17.62 34.03
N VAL A 373 7.60 -18.84 33.98
CA VAL A 373 6.21 -19.17 33.66
C VAL A 373 5.70 -20.17 34.70
N TRP A 374 4.51 -19.93 35.24
CA TRP A 374 3.85 -20.79 36.23
C TRP A 374 2.51 -21.30 35.70
N SER A 375 2.03 -22.41 36.25
CA SER A 375 0.63 -22.85 36.05
C SER A 375 -0.30 -21.93 36.81
N ARG A 376 -1.34 -21.44 36.12
CA ARG A 376 -2.38 -20.59 36.69
C ARG A 376 -3.31 -21.41 37.59
N HIS A 377 -3.65 -22.64 37.20
CA HIS A 377 -4.50 -23.53 38.02
C HIS A 377 -3.85 -23.87 39.36
N ALA A 378 -2.56 -24.26 39.34
CA ALA A 378 -1.84 -24.56 40.57
C ALA A 378 -1.80 -23.36 41.52
N TYR A 379 -1.64 -22.16 40.97
CA TYR A 379 -1.66 -20.91 41.73
C TYR A 379 -3.03 -20.59 42.35
N ILE A 380 -4.12 -20.69 41.57
CA ILE A 380 -5.49 -20.36 42.04
C ILE A 380 -5.96 -21.35 43.11
N GLU A 381 -5.87 -22.66 42.86
CA GLU A 381 -6.36 -23.69 43.80
C GLU A 381 -5.74 -23.63 45.19
N LYS A 382 -4.50 -23.13 45.28
CA LYS A 382 -3.75 -23.08 46.54
C LYS A 382 -3.89 -21.72 47.25
N MET A 383 -4.16 -20.64 46.50
CA MET A 383 -4.60 -19.37 47.08
C MET A 383 -5.98 -19.50 47.73
N GLU A 384 -6.90 -20.24 47.11
CA GLU A 384 -8.23 -20.53 47.67
C GLU A 384 -8.20 -21.45 48.91
N ARG A 385 -7.14 -22.25 49.09
CA ARG A 385 -6.96 -23.08 50.30
C ARG A 385 -6.25 -22.38 51.46
N ASN A 386 -5.61 -21.24 51.21
CA ASN A 386 -4.89 -20.45 52.21
C ASN A 386 -5.69 -19.24 52.74
N HIS A 387 -6.92 -19.07 52.24
CA HIS A 387 -7.97 -18.23 52.79
C HIS A 387 -9.08 -19.12 53.35
#